data_AF-A0A137SLU9-F1
#
_entry.id   AF-A0A137SLU9-F1
#
_cell.length_a   1.000
_cell.length_b   1.000
_cell.length_c   1.000
_cell.angle_alpha   90.00
_cell.angle_beta   90.00
_cell.angle_gamma   90.00
#
_symmetry.space_group_name_H-M   'P 1'
#
loop_
_entity.id
_entity.type
_entity.pdbx_description
1 polymer ?
#
loop_
_entity_poly.entity_id
_entity_poly.type
_entity_poly.pdbx_seq_one_letter_code
_entity_poly.pdbx_strand_id
1 'polypeptide(L)'
;MSLLLISLLIIICLLLRFFNFHRTKSVVLCCTILLTVLISIGVVPKYLLDKLQQDYVAKAPIHWQENNAIILLGAGLEKVGDNINNVDSIEPPFHAFGRIYEAAKLYNECIDSNQQCKIIVSGGDTKKLGDTEAAVYKERLVSIGINTVDIITEPNSLNTWQNAQFTSEILRKGDFDNSVLVSSGLHIKRSQLYFEHFGVRATPIRADYMSASISFIPLGYNFALTDFALHEWIGFWRYDIYNMIGANQKRTNAGDA
;
A
#
# COMPACT_ATOMS: atom_id res chain seq x y z
N MET A 1 7.79 -0.97 13.77
CA MET A 1 7.08 -2.17 14.29
C MET A 1 8.05 -3.20 14.83
N SER A 2 9.07 -3.58 14.05
CA SER A 2 10.19 -4.45 14.42
C SER A 2 10.90 -4.01 15.69
N LEU A 3 11.25 -2.71 15.83
CA LEU A 3 11.88 -2.20 17.05
C LEU A 3 10.98 -2.35 18.29
N LEU A 4 9.68 -2.05 18.17
CA LEU A 4 8.72 -2.25 19.27
C LEU A 4 8.64 -3.72 19.68
N LEU A 5 8.59 -4.64 18.71
CA LEU A 5 8.62 -6.08 18.97
C LEU A 5 9.90 -6.49 19.71
N ILE A 6 11.05 -6.01 19.25
CA ILE A 6 12.35 -6.28 19.89
C ILE A 6 12.38 -5.73 21.32
N SER A 7 11.92 -4.49 21.54
CA SER A 7 11.82 -3.88 22.86
C SER A 7 10.91 -4.68 23.80
N LEU A 8 9.76 -5.17 23.30
CA LEU A 8 8.86 -6.01 24.09
C LEU A 8 9.53 -7.33 24.49
N LEU A 9 10.24 -7.98 23.56
CA LEU A 9 10.98 -9.21 23.85
C LEU A 9 12.10 -8.99 24.88
N ILE A 10 12.77 -7.83 24.84
CA ILE A 10 13.76 -7.43 25.85
C ILE A 10 13.10 -7.26 27.23
N ILE A 11 11.94 -6.59 27.29
CA ILE A 11 11.18 -6.43 28.55
C ILE A 11 10.76 -7.80 29.10
N ILE A 12 10.25 -8.70 28.25
CA ILE A 12 9.90 -10.07 28.65
C ILE A 12 11.13 -10.79 29.20
N CYS A 13 12.31 -10.65 28.56
CA CYS A 13 13.55 -11.23 29.04
C CYS A 13 13.95 -10.69 30.43
N LEU A 14 13.75 -9.40 30.70
CA LEU A 14 13.99 -8.78 32.02
C LEU A 14 13.01 -9.28 33.09
N LEU A 15 11.72 -9.44 32.74
CA LEU A 15 10.72 -10.01 33.66
C LEU A 15 11.02 -11.49 33.98
N LEU A 16 11.36 -12.30 32.99
CA LEU A 16 11.75 -13.70 33.20
C LEU A 16 13.01 -13.83 34.07
N ARG A 17 13.93 -12.87 33.97
CA ARG A 17 15.08 -12.78 34.89
C ARG A 17 14.62 -12.51 36.32
N PHE A 18 13.67 -11.60 36.52
CA PHE A 18 13.15 -11.24 37.85
C PHE A 18 12.42 -12.41 38.53
N PHE A 19 11.66 -13.20 37.77
CA PHE A 19 10.95 -14.39 38.27
C PHE A 19 11.80 -15.68 38.28
N ASN A 20 13.13 -15.61 38.12
CA ASN A 20 14.06 -16.74 38.14
C ASN A 20 13.80 -17.86 37.10
N PHE A 21 13.11 -17.56 35.99
CA PHE A 21 12.91 -18.49 34.86
C PHE A 21 14.13 -18.54 33.94
N HIS A 22 15.28 -18.96 34.48
CA HIS A 22 16.58 -18.82 33.80
C HIS A 22 16.67 -19.53 32.45
N ARG A 23 16.08 -20.73 32.30
CA ARG A 23 16.08 -21.47 31.03
C ARG A 23 15.28 -20.75 29.94
N THR A 24 14.05 -20.35 30.26
CA THR A 24 13.16 -19.64 29.33
C THR A 24 13.74 -18.28 28.93
N LYS A 25 14.33 -17.55 29.87
CA LYS A 25 15.03 -16.29 29.60
C LYS A 25 16.10 -16.45 28.51
N SER A 26 16.98 -17.45 28.63
CA SER A 26 18.06 -17.67 27.67
C SER A 26 17.54 -17.98 26.27
N VAL A 27 16.45 -18.75 26.18
CA VAL A 27 15.78 -19.03 24.90
C VAL A 27 15.24 -17.74 24.28
N VAL A 28 14.46 -16.95 25.05
CA VAL A 28 13.91 -15.68 24.56
C VAL A 28 15.01 -14.74 24.10
N LEU A 29 16.08 -14.57 24.90
CA LEU A 29 17.21 -13.72 24.55
C LEU A 29 17.91 -14.17 23.26
N CYS A 30 18.17 -15.48 23.12
CA CYS A 30 18.78 -16.04 21.93
C CYS A 30 17.91 -15.80 20.69
N CYS A 31 16.60 -16.02 20.79
CA CYS A 31 15.64 -15.73 19.73
C CYS A 31 15.60 -14.23 19.38
N THR A 32 15.62 -13.33 20.36
CA THR A 32 15.63 -11.88 20.12
C THR A 32 16.89 -11.43 19.40
N ILE A 33 18.06 -11.91 19.84
CA ILE A 33 19.34 -11.61 19.18
C ILE A 33 19.33 -12.15 17.75
N LEU A 34 18.94 -13.42 17.58
CA LEU A 34 18.87 -14.05 16.25
C LEU A 34 17.93 -13.28 15.32
N LEU A 35 16.72 -12.94 15.77
CA LEU A 35 15.76 -12.16 14.99
C LEU A 35 16.32 -10.79 14.59
N THR A 36 16.95 -10.09 15.55
CA THR A 36 17.56 -8.78 15.30
C THR A 36 18.68 -8.87 14.26
N VAL A 37 19.53 -9.90 14.37
CA VAL A 37 20.59 -10.16 13.38
C VAL A 37 19.96 -10.44 12.02
N LEU A 38 19.02 -11.39 11.92
CA LEU A 38 18.38 -11.78 10.66
C LEU A 38 17.61 -10.65 9.99
N ILE A 39 16.99 -9.74 10.76
CA ILE A 39 16.43 -8.49 10.23
C ILE A 39 17.56 -7.62 9.71
N SER A 40 18.57 -7.33 10.54
CA SER A 40 19.62 -6.37 10.19
C SER A 40 20.44 -6.74 8.96
N ILE A 41 20.66 -8.04 8.72
CA ILE A 41 21.39 -8.56 7.56
C ILE A 41 20.50 -8.78 6.33
N GLY A 42 19.19 -8.50 6.42
CA GLY A 42 18.28 -8.48 5.28
C GLY A 42 17.53 -9.79 5.01
N VAL A 43 17.78 -10.87 5.76
CA VAL A 43 17.15 -12.19 5.53
C VAL A 43 15.64 -12.14 5.75
N VAL A 44 15.20 -11.58 6.89
CA VAL A 44 13.77 -11.45 7.24
C VAL A 44 13.02 -10.52 6.28
N PRO A 45 13.44 -9.26 6.05
CA PRO A 45 12.70 -8.38 5.14
C PRO A 45 12.70 -8.92 3.71
N LYS A 46 13.76 -9.57 3.23
CA LYS A 46 13.75 -10.21 1.91
C LYS A 46 12.64 -11.25 1.81
N TYR A 47 12.56 -12.18 2.75
CA TYR A 47 11.54 -13.22 2.75
C TYR A 47 10.13 -12.62 2.76
N LEU A 48 9.88 -11.63 3.62
CA LEU A 48 8.57 -11.00 3.74
C LEU A 48 8.18 -10.23 2.47
N LEU A 49 9.12 -9.46 1.87
CA LEU A 49 8.88 -8.70 0.66
C LEU A 49 8.70 -9.60 -0.57
N ASP A 50 9.53 -10.63 -0.73
CA ASP A 50 9.41 -11.56 -1.86
C ASP A 50 8.00 -12.17 -1.89
N LYS A 51 7.46 -12.59 -0.75
CA LYS A 51 6.09 -13.14 -0.69
C LYS A 51 4.98 -12.14 -1.02
N LEU A 52 5.22 -10.84 -0.82
CA LEU A 52 4.30 -9.76 -1.18
C LEU A 52 4.41 -9.38 -2.66
N GLN A 53 5.61 -9.46 -3.24
CA GLN A 53 5.93 -8.79 -4.51
C GLN A 53 6.36 -9.70 -5.66
N GLN A 54 6.81 -10.93 -5.39
CA GLN A 54 7.41 -11.81 -6.40
C GLN A 54 6.47 -12.09 -7.58
N ASP A 55 5.16 -12.18 -7.31
CA ASP A 55 4.13 -12.49 -8.31
C ASP A 55 3.92 -11.31 -9.28
N TYR A 56 4.47 -10.13 -8.95
CA TYR A 56 4.36 -8.89 -9.73
C TYR A 56 5.70 -8.43 -10.29
N VAL A 57 6.76 -9.25 -10.25
CA VAL A 57 8.09 -8.89 -10.79
C VAL A 57 7.99 -8.46 -12.25
N ALA A 58 7.29 -9.22 -13.08
CA ALA A 58 6.89 -8.78 -14.41
C ALA A 58 5.54 -8.04 -14.30
N LYS A 59 5.45 -6.85 -14.88
CA LYS A 59 4.16 -6.16 -15.02
C LYS A 59 3.32 -6.94 -16.04
N ALA A 60 2.07 -7.23 -15.70
CA ALA A 60 1.16 -7.90 -16.63
C ALA A 60 0.99 -7.06 -17.91
N PRO A 61 0.91 -7.68 -19.10
CA PRO A 61 0.56 -6.96 -20.31
C PRO A 61 -0.85 -6.37 -20.17
N ILE A 62 -1.03 -5.15 -20.66
CA ILE A 62 -2.34 -4.48 -20.64
C ILE A 62 -2.88 -4.47 -22.06
N HIS A 63 -4.09 -4.99 -22.23
CA HIS A 63 -4.84 -4.92 -23.47
C HIS A 63 -5.93 -3.85 -23.31
N TRP A 64 -5.60 -2.62 -23.71
CA TRP A 64 -6.55 -1.50 -23.65
C TRP A 64 -7.82 -1.82 -24.46
N GLN A 65 -8.97 -1.55 -23.85
CA GLN A 65 -10.31 -1.71 -24.45
C GLN A 65 -10.86 -0.34 -24.85
N GLU A 66 -12.13 -0.25 -25.28
CA GLU A 66 -12.73 1.03 -25.69
C GLU A 66 -12.81 2.03 -24.52
N ASN A 67 -13.25 1.59 -23.33
CA ASN A 67 -13.36 2.42 -22.12
C ASN A 67 -12.57 1.82 -20.93
N ASN A 68 -11.52 2.51 -20.48
CA ASN A 68 -10.57 2.00 -19.47
C ASN A 68 -10.52 2.87 -18.21
N ALA A 69 -10.39 2.22 -17.06
CA ALA A 69 -10.11 2.87 -15.78
C ALA A 69 -8.72 2.49 -15.24
N ILE A 70 -7.90 3.49 -14.94
CA ILE A 70 -6.63 3.35 -14.22
C ILE A 70 -6.87 3.80 -12.78
N ILE A 71 -6.88 2.86 -11.85
CA ILE A 71 -7.15 3.10 -10.44
C ILE A 71 -5.83 3.40 -9.72
N LEU A 72 -5.63 4.64 -9.31
CA LEU A 72 -4.48 5.08 -8.53
C LEU A 72 -4.82 5.07 -7.04
N LEU A 73 -4.17 4.17 -6.27
CA LEU A 73 -4.30 4.15 -4.82
C LEU A 73 -3.29 5.09 -4.15
N GLY A 74 -3.81 5.94 -3.27
CA GLY A 74 -3.03 6.81 -2.40
C GLY A 74 -2.12 6.09 -1.41
N ALA A 75 -1.14 6.81 -0.86
CA ALA A 75 -0.18 6.31 0.12
C ALA A 75 -0.01 7.27 1.32
N GLY A 76 -1.02 8.08 1.59
CA GLY A 76 -0.99 9.15 2.58
C GLY A 76 -0.66 10.52 1.99
N LEU A 77 -0.67 11.51 2.90
CA LEU A 77 -0.23 12.89 2.69
C LEU A 77 0.80 13.27 3.76
N GLU A 78 1.70 14.20 3.45
CA GLU A 78 2.59 14.83 4.42
C GLU A 78 2.39 16.34 4.40
N LYS A 79 2.44 16.92 5.60
CA LYS A 79 2.51 18.36 5.75
C LYS A 79 3.98 18.78 5.63
N VAL A 80 4.30 19.56 4.61
CA VAL A 80 5.65 20.09 4.36
C VAL A 80 5.64 21.56 4.75
N GLY A 81 6.48 21.91 5.72
CA GLY A 81 6.50 23.26 6.25
C GLY A 81 7.26 23.39 7.55
N ASP A 82 7.60 24.63 7.88
CA ASP A 82 8.13 25.01 9.19
C ASP A 82 7.37 26.25 9.66
N ASN A 83 7.06 26.28 10.96
CA ASN A 83 6.42 27.42 11.63
C ASN A 83 7.19 28.74 11.41
N ILE A 84 8.46 28.65 10.99
CA ILE A 84 9.33 29.80 10.71
C ILE A 84 8.96 30.52 9.41
N ASN A 85 8.54 29.79 8.36
CA ASN A 85 8.36 30.36 7.02
C ASN A 85 6.89 30.55 6.62
N ASN A 86 5.91 30.15 7.45
CA ASN A 86 4.47 30.15 7.13
C ASN A 86 4.13 29.43 5.80
N VAL A 87 5.02 28.56 5.32
CA VAL A 87 4.75 27.69 4.18
C VAL A 87 4.27 26.37 4.77
N ASP A 88 2.97 26.16 4.75
CA ASP A 88 2.34 24.87 5.04
C ASP A 88 1.78 24.35 3.72
N SER A 89 2.50 23.45 3.06
CA SER A 89 1.98 22.70 1.90
C SER A 89 1.61 21.28 2.31
N ILE A 90 0.65 20.71 1.59
CA ILE A 90 0.28 19.30 1.72
C ILE A 90 0.75 18.59 0.46
N GLU A 91 1.55 17.54 0.62
CA GLU A 91 2.21 16.85 -0.48
C GLU A 91 2.06 15.34 -0.37
N PRO A 92 2.11 14.60 -1.50
CA PRO A 92 2.30 13.16 -1.45
C PRO A 92 3.64 12.84 -0.76
N PRO A 93 3.71 11.81 0.10
CA PRO A 93 4.99 11.35 0.64
C PRO A 93 5.90 10.80 -0.47
N PHE A 94 7.19 10.69 -0.19
CA PHE A 94 8.18 10.22 -1.18
C PHE A 94 7.81 8.88 -1.84
N HIS A 95 7.21 7.94 -1.08
CA HIS A 95 6.79 6.62 -1.56
C HIS A 95 5.46 6.63 -2.34
N ALA A 96 4.81 7.78 -2.51
CA ALA A 96 3.62 7.93 -3.34
C ALA A 96 3.94 8.29 -4.80
N PHE A 97 5.05 9.00 -5.04
CA PHE A 97 5.37 9.54 -6.37
C PHE A 97 5.54 8.46 -7.45
N GLY A 98 6.06 7.29 -7.09
CA GLY A 98 6.13 6.16 -8.03
C GLY A 98 4.75 5.78 -8.56
N ARG A 99 3.71 5.81 -7.70
CA ARG A 99 2.32 5.49 -8.07
C ARG A 99 1.71 6.53 -9.00
N ILE A 100 1.94 7.80 -8.68
CA ILE A 100 1.47 8.92 -9.52
C ILE A 100 2.11 8.86 -10.91
N TYR A 101 3.42 8.65 -10.96
CA TYR A 101 4.15 8.49 -12.22
C TYR A 101 3.64 7.29 -13.03
N GLU A 102 3.47 6.12 -12.39
CA GLU A 102 3.01 4.93 -13.08
C GLU A 102 1.60 5.10 -13.66
N ALA A 103 0.68 5.71 -12.91
CA ALA A 103 -0.66 6.01 -13.39
C ALA A 103 -0.65 6.97 -14.59
N ALA A 104 0.15 8.03 -14.55
CA ALA A 104 0.30 8.97 -15.65
C ALA A 104 0.91 8.31 -16.89
N LYS A 105 1.93 7.47 -16.71
CA LYS A 105 2.55 6.70 -17.78
C LYS A 105 1.51 5.79 -18.47
N LEU A 106 0.76 5.02 -17.70
CA LEU A 106 -0.28 4.12 -18.22
C LEU A 106 -1.40 4.87 -18.93
N TYR A 107 -1.78 6.04 -18.42
CA TYR A 107 -2.76 6.90 -19.08
C TYR A 107 -2.28 7.33 -20.47
N ASN A 108 -1.05 7.79 -20.59
CA ASN A 108 -0.49 8.18 -21.89
C ASN A 108 -0.41 6.99 -22.85
N GLU A 109 0.04 5.81 -22.40
CA GLU A 109 0.06 4.59 -23.22
C GLU A 109 -1.33 4.20 -23.74
N CYS A 110 -2.37 4.41 -22.92
CA CYS A 110 -3.75 4.12 -23.26
C CYS A 110 -4.30 5.12 -24.30
N ILE A 111 -4.05 6.42 -24.10
CA ILE A 111 -4.45 7.47 -25.05
C ILE A 111 -3.70 7.35 -26.38
N ASP A 112 -2.41 7.03 -26.37
CA ASP A 112 -1.60 6.79 -27.56
C ASP A 112 -2.12 5.59 -28.38
N SER A 113 -2.86 4.68 -27.73
CA SER A 113 -3.54 3.55 -28.36
C SER A 113 -4.94 3.91 -28.91
N ASN A 114 -5.29 5.20 -28.95
CA ASN A 114 -6.59 5.75 -29.36
C ASN A 114 -7.79 5.20 -28.58
N GLN A 115 -7.61 4.90 -27.28
CA GLN A 115 -8.68 4.43 -26.40
C GLN A 115 -9.17 5.52 -25.44
N GLN A 116 -10.37 5.35 -24.88
CA GLN A 116 -10.85 6.21 -23.80
C GLN A 116 -10.29 5.72 -22.47
N CYS A 117 -9.70 6.63 -21.70
CA CYS A 117 -8.95 6.27 -20.51
C CYS A 117 -9.20 7.31 -19.42
N LYS A 118 -9.59 6.85 -18.23
CA LYS A 118 -9.74 7.71 -17.05
C LYS A 118 -8.85 7.24 -15.92
N ILE A 119 -8.29 8.18 -15.16
CA ILE A 119 -7.61 7.88 -13.90
C ILE A 119 -8.59 8.08 -12.75
N ILE A 120 -8.85 7.03 -11.98
CA ILE A 120 -9.60 7.12 -10.73
C ILE A 120 -8.60 7.20 -9.58
N VAL A 121 -8.53 8.35 -8.92
CA VAL A 121 -7.65 8.55 -7.76
C VAL A 121 -8.44 8.33 -6.49
N SER A 122 -8.06 7.32 -5.69
CA SER A 122 -8.77 6.93 -4.47
C SER A 122 -7.92 7.16 -3.22
N GLY A 123 -8.50 7.92 -2.29
CA GLY A 123 -7.94 8.21 -0.97
C GLY A 123 -8.52 9.49 -0.37
N GLY A 124 -8.95 9.42 0.89
CA GLY A 124 -9.46 10.54 1.67
C GLY A 124 -8.42 11.24 2.53
N ASP A 125 -8.89 11.97 3.55
CA ASP A 125 -8.05 12.71 4.50
C ASP A 125 -7.81 11.87 5.78
N THR A 126 -6.90 10.90 5.69
CA THR A 126 -6.59 9.98 6.79
C THR A 126 -5.91 10.67 7.98
N LYS A 127 -5.19 11.78 7.74
CA LYS A 127 -4.42 12.53 8.74
C LYS A 127 -5.13 13.80 9.23
N LYS A 128 -6.33 14.10 8.74
CA LYS A 128 -7.11 15.31 9.06
C LYS A 128 -6.35 16.60 8.76
N LEU A 129 -5.64 16.63 7.63
CA LEU A 129 -4.85 17.77 7.19
C LEU A 129 -5.69 18.85 6.49
N GLY A 130 -6.96 18.55 6.16
CA GLY A 130 -7.87 19.46 5.46
C GLY A 130 -7.98 19.19 3.96
N ASP A 131 -7.12 18.32 3.42
CA ASP A 131 -7.12 17.89 2.03
C ASP A 131 -7.17 16.36 1.92
N THR A 132 -7.71 15.87 0.81
CA THR A 132 -7.80 14.43 0.53
C THR A 132 -6.64 13.96 -0.34
N GLU A 133 -6.19 12.72 -0.16
CA GLU A 133 -5.19 12.10 -1.03
C GLU A 133 -5.59 12.21 -2.50
N ALA A 134 -6.87 11.97 -2.80
CA ALA A 134 -7.42 12.05 -4.16
C ALA A 134 -7.29 13.44 -4.78
N ALA A 135 -7.57 14.51 -4.02
CA ALA A 135 -7.45 15.89 -4.51
C ALA A 135 -5.98 16.25 -4.78
N VAL A 136 -5.09 16.02 -3.82
CA VAL A 136 -3.66 16.37 -3.95
C VAL A 136 -3.00 15.58 -5.08
N TYR A 137 -3.32 14.29 -5.23
CA TYR A 137 -2.71 13.46 -6.27
C TYR A 137 -3.26 13.83 -7.66
N LYS A 138 -4.54 14.23 -7.75
CA LYS A 138 -5.10 14.82 -8.97
C LYS A 138 -4.32 16.07 -9.39
N GLU A 139 -4.03 16.99 -8.47
CA GLU A 139 -3.23 18.18 -8.79
C GLU A 139 -1.85 17.83 -9.33
N ARG A 140 -1.20 16.80 -8.75
CA ARG A 140 0.08 16.31 -9.26
C ARG A 140 -0.03 15.74 -10.68
N LEU A 141 -1.05 14.93 -10.95
CA LEU A 141 -1.32 14.42 -12.31
C LEU A 141 -1.57 15.56 -13.31
N VAL A 142 -2.35 16.57 -12.93
CA VAL A 142 -2.62 17.74 -13.79
C VAL A 142 -1.33 18.52 -14.05
N SER A 143 -0.49 18.70 -13.03
CA SER A 143 0.78 19.43 -13.19
C SER A 143 1.77 18.78 -14.16
N ILE A 144 1.62 17.48 -14.42
CA ILE A 144 2.43 16.73 -15.38
C ILE A 144 1.70 16.45 -16.71
N GLY A 145 0.59 17.17 -16.97
CA GLY A 145 -0.07 17.22 -18.27
C GLY A 145 -1.27 16.28 -18.44
N ILE A 146 -1.72 15.59 -17.38
CA ILE A 146 -2.95 14.77 -17.47
C ILE A 146 -4.18 15.68 -17.49
N ASN A 147 -5.08 15.43 -18.43
CA ASN A 147 -6.26 16.25 -18.61
C ASN A 147 -7.23 16.12 -17.42
N THR A 148 -7.69 17.25 -16.89
CA THR A 148 -8.53 17.30 -15.68
C THR A 148 -9.86 16.55 -15.82
N VAL A 149 -10.43 16.50 -17.04
CA VAL A 149 -11.71 15.83 -17.32
C VAL A 149 -11.60 14.31 -17.32
N ASP A 150 -10.38 13.79 -17.46
CA ASP A 150 -10.09 12.35 -17.46
C ASP A 150 -9.69 11.85 -16.07
N ILE A 151 -9.71 12.72 -15.05
CA ILE A 151 -9.41 12.36 -13.66
C ILE A 151 -10.69 12.38 -12.81
N ILE A 152 -11.06 11.21 -12.30
CA ILE A 152 -12.14 11.02 -11.32
C ILE A 152 -11.51 10.89 -9.94
N THR A 153 -12.07 11.57 -8.94
CA THR A 153 -11.60 11.49 -7.55
C THR A 153 -12.59 10.74 -6.66
N GLU A 154 -12.07 9.85 -5.83
CA GLU A 154 -12.76 9.19 -4.72
C GLU A 154 -12.14 9.66 -3.40
N PRO A 155 -12.73 10.67 -2.72
CA PRO A 155 -12.10 11.35 -1.59
C PRO A 155 -12.57 10.86 -0.21
N ASN A 156 -13.38 9.81 -0.12
CA ASN A 156 -14.06 9.43 1.12
C ASN A 156 -13.37 8.29 1.88
N SER A 157 -12.51 7.55 1.20
CA SER A 157 -11.86 6.37 1.76
C SER A 157 -10.79 6.70 2.79
N LEU A 158 -10.84 6.03 3.95
CA LEU A 158 -9.87 6.22 5.05
C LEU A 158 -8.96 5.01 5.26
N ASN A 159 -9.11 3.98 4.44
CA ASN A 159 -8.30 2.77 4.47
C ASN A 159 -8.48 1.98 3.16
N THR A 160 -7.61 0.99 2.94
CA THR A 160 -7.60 0.18 1.72
C THR A 160 -8.92 -0.56 1.46
N TRP A 161 -9.66 -0.94 2.50
CA TRP A 161 -10.97 -1.59 2.33
C TRP A 161 -11.98 -0.62 1.73
N GLN A 162 -12.03 0.61 2.26
CA GLN A 162 -12.89 1.67 1.73
C GLN A 162 -12.44 2.13 0.34
N ASN A 163 -11.13 2.17 0.05
CA ASN A 163 -10.65 2.44 -1.30
C ASN A 163 -11.30 1.47 -2.31
N ALA A 164 -11.26 0.17 -2.01
CA ALA A 164 -11.85 -0.86 -2.84
C ALA A 164 -13.38 -0.76 -2.91
N GLN A 165 -14.04 -0.55 -1.76
CA GLN A 165 -15.50 -0.42 -1.68
C GLN A 165 -16.02 0.75 -2.52
N PHE A 166 -15.50 1.96 -2.28
CA PHE A 166 -16.00 3.17 -2.92
C PHE A 166 -15.57 3.27 -4.38
N THR A 167 -14.36 2.82 -4.72
CA THR A 167 -13.93 2.74 -6.13
C THR A 167 -14.77 1.74 -6.92
N SER A 168 -15.17 0.61 -6.32
CA SER A 168 -16.05 -0.36 -7.01
C SER A 168 -17.38 0.27 -7.45
N GLU A 169 -17.91 1.21 -6.68
CA GLU A 169 -19.15 1.91 -7.02
C GLU A 169 -18.97 2.92 -8.16
N ILE A 170 -17.79 3.56 -8.24
CA ILE A 170 -17.42 4.43 -9.37
C ILE A 170 -17.28 3.60 -10.64
N LEU A 171 -16.57 2.47 -10.56
CA LEU A 171 -16.36 1.59 -11.70
C LEU A 171 -17.68 1.06 -12.27
N ARG A 172 -18.61 0.65 -11.39
CA ARG A 172 -19.94 0.18 -11.77
C ARG A 172 -20.78 1.26 -12.48
N LYS A 173 -20.63 2.53 -12.11
CA LYS A 173 -21.38 3.64 -12.71
C LYS A 173 -20.74 4.16 -14.01
N GLY A 174 -19.47 3.85 -14.23
CA GLY A 174 -18.68 4.38 -15.35
C GLY A 174 -18.61 3.45 -16.57
N ASP A 175 -19.25 2.28 -16.52
CA ASP A 175 -19.30 1.28 -17.60
C ASP A 175 -17.93 1.02 -18.25
N PHE A 176 -16.89 0.83 -17.43
CA PHE A 176 -15.53 0.54 -17.90
C PHE A 176 -15.39 -0.92 -18.32
N ASP A 177 -14.81 -1.15 -19.49
CA ASP A 177 -14.55 -2.49 -20.06
C ASP A 177 -13.28 -3.12 -19.48
N ASN A 178 -12.36 -2.29 -19.00
CA ASN A 178 -11.09 -2.71 -18.45
C ASN A 178 -10.67 -1.82 -17.28
N SER A 179 -10.09 -2.44 -16.25
CA SER A 179 -9.61 -1.77 -15.05
C SER A 179 -8.18 -2.17 -14.77
N VAL A 180 -7.32 -1.20 -14.47
CA VAL A 180 -5.91 -1.37 -14.12
C VAL A 180 -5.69 -0.81 -12.73
N LEU A 181 -5.19 -1.60 -11.79
CA LEU A 181 -4.96 -1.21 -10.40
C LEU A 181 -3.50 -0.85 -10.19
N VAL A 182 -3.22 0.42 -9.86
CA VAL A 182 -1.87 0.95 -9.65
C VAL A 182 -1.62 1.18 -8.16
N SER A 183 -0.58 0.52 -7.65
CA SER A 183 -0.12 0.70 -6.26
C SER A 183 1.35 0.30 -6.08
N SER A 184 1.91 0.50 -4.89
CA SER A 184 3.27 0.04 -4.58
C SER A 184 3.36 -1.48 -4.69
N GLY A 185 4.54 -2.00 -5.06
CA GLY A 185 4.78 -3.44 -5.20
C GLY A 185 4.44 -4.20 -3.92
N LEU A 186 4.82 -3.70 -2.74
CA LEU A 186 4.51 -4.36 -1.46
C LEU A 186 3.01 -4.32 -1.10
N HIS A 187 2.26 -3.34 -1.64
CA HIS A 187 0.85 -3.08 -1.32
C HIS A 187 -0.13 -3.68 -2.35
N ILE A 188 0.32 -3.95 -3.58
CA ILE A 188 -0.56 -4.31 -4.69
C ILE A 188 -1.28 -5.64 -4.46
N LYS A 189 -0.61 -6.61 -3.81
CA LYS A 189 -1.22 -7.91 -3.49
C LYS A 189 -2.44 -7.78 -2.57
N ARG A 190 -2.33 -6.95 -1.53
CA ARG A 190 -3.44 -6.71 -0.58
C ARG A 190 -4.54 -5.88 -1.23
N SER A 191 -4.14 -4.89 -2.03
CA SER A 191 -5.06 -4.07 -2.80
C SER A 191 -5.91 -4.94 -3.72
N GLN A 192 -5.28 -5.82 -4.51
CA GLN A 192 -5.98 -6.75 -5.40
C GLN A 192 -6.96 -7.63 -4.64
N LEU A 193 -6.55 -8.25 -3.54
CA LEU A 193 -7.43 -9.07 -2.70
C LEU A 193 -8.70 -8.30 -2.27
N TYR A 194 -8.55 -7.03 -1.88
CA TYR A 194 -9.67 -6.22 -1.42
C TYR A 194 -10.57 -5.80 -2.59
N PHE A 195 -10.00 -5.42 -3.73
CA PHE A 195 -10.78 -5.09 -4.93
C PHE A 195 -11.57 -6.31 -5.43
N GLU A 196 -10.96 -7.50 -5.42
CA GLU A 196 -11.64 -8.76 -5.78
C GLU A 196 -12.80 -9.07 -4.83
N HIS A 197 -12.65 -8.77 -3.53
CA HIS A 197 -13.75 -8.90 -2.56
C HIS A 197 -14.98 -8.08 -2.95
N PHE A 198 -14.76 -6.91 -3.57
CA PHE A 198 -15.82 -6.02 -4.06
C PHE A 198 -16.22 -6.29 -5.52
N GLY A 199 -15.83 -7.44 -6.07
CA GLY A 199 -16.18 -7.85 -7.43
C GLY A 199 -15.38 -7.15 -8.54
N VAL A 200 -14.33 -6.40 -8.19
CA VAL A 200 -13.49 -5.70 -9.17
C VAL A 200 -12.31 -6.59 -9.56
N ARG A 201 -12.28 -7.04 -10.81
CA ARG A 201 -11.15 -7.77 -11.40
C ARG A 201 -10.29 -6.80 -12.21
N ALA A 202 -9.39 -6.09 -11.52
CA ALA A 202 -8.47 -5.16 -12.15
C ALA A 202 -7.09 -5.79 -12.39
N THR A 203 -6.44 -5.44 -13.50
CA THR A 203 -5.06 -5.86 -13.79
C THR A 203 -4.09 -5.15 -12.84
N PRO A 204 -3.38 -5.87 -11.95
CA PRO A 204 -2.52 -5.25 -10.96
C PRO A 204 -1.19 -4.80 -11.57
N ILE A 205 -0.86 -3.52 -11.45
CA ILE A 205 0.40 -2.94 -11.90
C ILE A 205 1.11 -2.29 -10.72
N ARG A 206 2.27 -2.85 -10.36
CA ARG A 206 3.13 -2.26 -9.35
C ARG A 206 3.77 -0.97 -9.88
N ALA A 207 3.85 0.03 -9.03
CA ALA A 207 4.49 1.30 -9.31
C ALA A 207 5.97 1.36 -8.89
N ASP A 208 6.35 0.50 -7.96
CA ASP A 208 7.70 0.40 -7.40
C ASP A 208 8.03 -1.05 -7.05
N TYR A 209 9.27 -1.28 -6.63
CA TYR A 209 9.71 -2.57 -6.12
C TYR A 209 10.77 -2.38 -5.04
N MET A 210 10.46 -2.73 -3.79
CA MET A 210 11.43 -2.71 -2.70
C MET A 210 12.27 -3.99 -2.67
N SER A 211 13.57 -3.84 -2.45
CA SER A 211 14.53 -4.94 -2.35
C SER A 211 15.33 -4.80 -1.06
N ALA A 212 15.26 -5.82 -0.21
CA ALA A 212 16.11 -5.89 0.97
C ALA A 212 17.58 -6.12 0.59
N SER A 213 18.49 -5.51 1.35
CA SER A 213 19.92 -5.63 1.13
C SER A 213 20.47 -6.75 2.00
N ILE A 214 20.83 -7.87 1.38
CA ILE A 214 21.60 -8.94 2.06
C ILE A 214 23.00 -8.40 2.32
N SER A 215 23.37 -8.26 3.59
CA SER A 215 24.62 -7.62 4.01
C SER A 215 25.24 -8.37 5.18
N PHE A 216 26.57 -8.44 5.22
CA PHE A 216 27.30 -8.93 6.40
C PHE A 216 27.29 -7.92 7.55
N ILE A 217 27.11 -6.64 7.25
CA ILE A 217 27.03 -5.55 8.23
C ILE A 217 25.55 -5.19 8.48
N PRO A 218 25.09 -5.10 9.74
CA PRO A 218 23.75 -4.65 10.10
C PRO A 218 23.36 -3.32 9.45
N LEU A 219 22.18 -3.28 8.80
CA LEU A 219 21.65 -2.07 8.16
C LEU A 219 20.30 -1.66 8.77
N GLY A 220 20.20 -0.39 9.18
CA GLY A 220 18.93 0.21 9.63
C GLY A 220 17.83 0.19 8.56
N TYR A 221 18.22 0.27 7.29
CA TYR A 221 17.31 0.15 6.13
C TYR A 221 16.48 -1.14 6.16
N ASN A 222 17.08 -2.27 6.54
CA ASN A 222 16.39 -3.55 6.60
C ASN A 222 15.32 -3.60 7.72
N PHE A 223 15.48 -2.83 8.81
CA PHE A 223 14.43 -2.67 9.82
C PHE A 223 13.25 -1.87 9.27
N ALA A 224 13.51 -0.79 8.53
CA ALA A 224 12.45 -0.02 7.87
C ALA A 224 11.66 -0.88 6.86
N LEU A 225 12.36 -1.67 6.04
CA LEU A 225 11.71 -2.60 5.12
C LEU A 225 10.90 -3.69 5.83
N THR A 226 11.40 -4.18 6.97
CA THR A 226 10.65 -5.13 7.80
C THR A 226 9.36 -4.49 8.32
N ASP A 227 9.41 -3.22 8.73
CA ASP A 227 8.23 -2.49 9.19
C ASP A 227 7.18 -2.32 8.10
N PHE A 228 7.60 -1.94 6.88
CA PHE A 228 6.69 -1.84 5.74
C PHE A 228 6.07 -3.19 5.37
N ALA A 229 6.88 -4.26 5.34
CA ALA A 229 6.36 -5.58 5.03
C ALA A 229 5.39 -6.10 6.10
N LEU A 230 5.71 -5.92 7.39
CA LEU A 230 4.84 -6.34 8.50
C LEU A 230 3.50 -5.59 8.48
N HIS A 231 3.50 -4.30 8.16
CA HIS A 231 2.26 -3.53 7.99
C HIS A 231 1.32 -4.19 6.97
N GLU A 232 1.86 -4.65 5.85
CA GLU A 232 1.08 -5.32 4.81
C GLU A 232 0.59 -6.71 5.22
N TRP A 233 1.45 -7.51 5.86
CA TRP A 233 1.07 -8.82 6.39
C TRP A 233 -0.04 -8.73 7.43
N ILE A 234 0.00 -7.73 8.31
CA ILE A 234 -1.06 -7.48 9.29
C ILE A 234 -2.37 -7.11 8.58
N GLY A 235 -2.29 -6.40 7.45
CA GLY A 235 -3.45 -6.13 6.60
C GLY A 235 -4.12 -7.42 6.10
N PHE A 236 -3.36 -8.41 5.62
CA PHE A 236 -3.90 -9.71 5.23
C PHE A 236 -4.52 -10.47 6.40
N TRP A 237 -3.83 -10.56 7.53
CA TRP A 237 -4.37 -11.25 8.70
C TRP A 237 -5.65 -10.59 9.22
N ARG A 238 -5.72 -9.26 9.19
CA ARG A 238 -6.94 -8.54 9.53
C ARG A 238 -8.10 -8.96 8.61
N TYR A 239 -7.86 -9.06 7.31
CA TYR A 239 -8.86 -9.53 6.36
C TYR A 239 -9.31 -10.96 6.64
N ASP A 240 -8.38 -11.89 6.86
CA ASP A 240 -8.69 -13.29 7.14
C ASP A 240 -9.48 -13.45 8.44
N ILE A 241 -9.06 -12.76 9.51
CA ILE A 241 -9.77 -12.76 10.79
C ILE A 241 -11.17 -12.19 10.63
N TYR A 242 -11.32 -11.06 9.92
CA TYR A 242 -12.63 -10.43 9.73
C TYR A 242 -13.57 -11.28 8.88
N ASN A 243 -13.05 -12.03 7.90
CA ASN A 243 -13.84 -13.03 7.18
C ASN A 243 -14.27 -14.18 8.10
N MET A 244 -13.36 -14.70 8.93
CA MET A 244 -13.64 -15.82 9.82
C MET A 244 -14.74 -15.49 10.84
N ILE A 245 -14.78 -14.26 11.35
CA ILE A 245 -15.80 -13.80 12.31
C ILE A 245 -17.05 -13.19 11.63
N GLY A 246 -17.12 -13.17 10.30
CA GLY A 246 -18.23 -12.58 9.54
C GLY A 246 -18.34 -11.05 9.63
N ALA A 247 -17.26 -10.36 10.01
CA ALA A 247 -17.21 -8.90 10.07
C ALA A 247 -17.04 -8.26 8.68
N ASN A 248 -16.38 -8.97 7.75
CA ASN A 248 -16.38 -8.58 6.35
C ASN A 248 -17.70 -9.00 5.72
N GLN A 249 -18.51 -8.02 5.35
CA GLN A 249 -19.79 -8.28 4.69
C GLN A 249 -19.53 -8.95 3.34
N LYS A 250 -20.15 -10.10 3.10
CA LYS A 250 -20.09 -10.76 1.79
C LYS A 250 -20.83 -9.88 0.77
N ARG A 251 -20.11 -9.20 -0.12
CA ARG A 251 -20.74 -8.66 -1.33
C ARG A 251 -20.96 -9.82 -2.30
N THR A 252 -22.21 -10.23 -2.45
CA THR A 252 -22.59 -11.20 -3.49
C THR A 252 -22.69 -10.54 -4.86
N ASN A 253 -22.93 -9.22 -4.92
CA ASN A 253 -22.99 -8.44 -6.15
C ASN A 253 -22.23 -7.10 -6.03
N ALA A 254 -21.91 -6.51 -7.19
CA ALA A 254 -21.25 -5.21 -7.26
C ALA A 254 -22.15 -4.10 -6.64
N GLY A 255 -21.67 -3.53 -5.54
CA GLY A 255 -22.25 -2.39 -4.81
C GLY A 255 -23.47 -2.66 -3.93
N ASP A 256 -23.52 -3.85 -3.33
CA ASP A 256 -24.30 -4.12 -2.11
C ASP A 256 -23.73 -3.27 -0.94
N ALA A 257 -24.49 -2.38 -0.29
CA ALA A 257 -23.97 -1.46 0.73
C ALA A 257 -23.05 -2.14 1.78
#